data_AF-A0A841F918-F1
#
_entry.id   AF-A0A841F918-F1
#
_cell.length_a   1.000
_cell.length_b   1.000
_cell.length_c   1.000
_cell.angle_alpha   90.00
_cell.angle_beta   90.00
_cell.angle_gamma   90.00
#
_symmetry.space_group_name_H-M   'P 1'
#
loop_
_entity.id
_entity.type
_entity.pdbx_description
1 polymer ?
#
loop_
_entity_poly.entity_id
_entity_poly.type
_entity_poly.pdbx_seq_one_letter_code
_entity_poly.pdbx_strand_id
1 'polypeptide(L)'
;MREPNWKQMRERDFSYYMRSLDLFWDSWKEFLMKEQRDAYFQLIVGIKTCTYQNYIEKIRQREREIESPLLESVLQIYSCASRPKWTEDAERFVDQFKTKPVSPEPKKAGMDGGYKC
;
A
#
# COMPACT_ATOMS: atom_id res chain seq x y z
N MET A 1 4.26 13.34 22.66
CA MET A 1 5.37 14.20 22.18
C MET A 1 4.99 15.65 22.44
N ARG A 2 5.95 16.53 22.74
CA ARG A 2 5.70 17.96 22.96
C ARG A 2 5.95 18.69 21.64
N GLU A 3 5.01 19.50 21.18
CA GLU A 3 5.18 20.26 19.92
C GLU A 3 6.34 21.26 20.05
N PRO A 4 7.16 21.43 18.99
CA PRO A 4 8.22 22.44 18.97
C PRO A 4 7.65 23.85 19.04
N ASN A 5 8.29 24.76 19.78
CA ASN A 5 7.92 26.18 19.77
C ASN A 5 8.47 26.87 18.52
N TRP A 6 7.75 26.72 17.41
CA TRP A 6 8.13 27.26 16.10
C TRP A 6 8.36 28.76 16.10
N LYS A 7 7.60 29.51 16.92
CA LYS A 7 7.70 30.97 17.03
C LYS A 7 9.07 31.36 17.60
N GLN A 8 9.46 30.76 18.72
CA GLN A 8 10.77 31.02 19.32
C GLN A 8 11.92 30.54 18.43
N MET A 9 11.75 29.42 17.72
CA MET A 9 12.78 28.92 16.80
C MET A 9 13.02 29.89 15.64
N ARG A 10 11.94 30.43 15.05
CA ARG A 10 12.02 31.42 13.97
C ARG A 10 12.71 32.71 14.40
N GLU A 11 12.38 33.20 15.60
CA GLU A 11 12.94 34.45 16.16
C GLU A 11 14.42 34.30 16.56
N ARG A 12 14.82 33.13 17.06
CA ARG A 12 16.18 32.88 17.56
C ARG A 12 17.17 32.52 16.45
N ASP A 13 16.76 31.65 15.52
CA ASP A 13 17.61 31.20 14.40
C ASP A 13 16.73 30.83 13.20
N PHE A 14 16.50 31.84 12.37
CA PHE A 14 15.68 31.72 11.17
C PHE A 14 16.23 30.67 10.19
N SER A 15 17.55 30.56 10.05
CA SER A 15 18.17 29.57 9.15
C SER A 15 17.97 28.14 9.65
N TYR A 16 18.07 27.91 10.96
CA TYR A 16 17.75 26.62 11.55
C TYR A 16 16.27 26.27 11.43
N TYR A 17 15.37 27.25 11.59
CA TYR A 17 13.95 27.07 11.35
C TYR A 17 13.65 26.63 9.91
N MET A 18 14.23 27.31 8.91
CA MET A 18 14.05 26.95 7.49
C MET A 18 14.57 25.54 7.18
N ARG A 19 15.78 25.18 7.63
CA ARG A 19 16.31 23.82 7.45
C ARG A 19 15.41 22.75 8.09
N SER A 20 14.82 23.07 9.23
CA SER A 20 13.88 22.15 9.89
C SER A 20 12.64 21.93 9.03
N LEU A 21 12.06 22.99 8.47
CA LEU A 21 10.92 22.88 7.55
C LEU A 21 11.25 22.06 6.30
N ASP A 22 12.43 22.26 5.71
CA ASP A 22 12.88 21.47 4.56
C ASP A 22 12.96 19.98 4.89
N LEU A 23 13.51 19.63 6.06
CA LEU A 23 13.58 18.24 6.53
C LEU A 23 12.19 17.62 6.77
N PHE A 24 11.25 18.39 7.32
CA PHE A 24 9.87 17.92 7.48
C PHE A 24 9.21 17.70 6.12
N TRP A 25 9.44 18.60 5.17
CA TRP A 25 8.91 18.48 3.83
C TRP A 25 9.48 17.27 3.08
N ASP A 26 10.77 17.02 3.19
CA ASP A 26 11.42 15.83 2.63
C ASP A 26 10.87 14.54 3.25
N SER A 27 10.74 14.50 4.57
CA SER A 27 10.15 13.37 5.28
C SER A 27 8.69 13.12 4.86
N TRP A 28 7.92 14.20 4.65
CA TRP A 28 6.54 14.10 4.18
C TRP A 28 6.45 13.55 2.76
N LYS A 29 7.33 14.00 1.85
CA LYS A 29 7.39 13.46 0.48
C LYS A 29 7.76 11.97 0.49
N GLU A 30 8.71 11.56 1.31
CA GLU A 30 9.09 10.15 1.46
C GLU A 30 7.92 9.30 1.97
N PHE A 31 7.19 9.81 2.96
CA PHE A 31 5.97 9.18 3.44
C PHE A 31 4.92 9.01 2.34
N LEU A 32 4.62 10.08 1.58
CA LEU A 32 3.65 10.02 0.47
C LEU A 32 4.08 9.04 -0.63
N MET A 33 5.38 8.99 -0.97
CA MET A 33 5.89 8.02 -1.94
C MET A 33 5.70 6.58 -1.46
N LYS A 34 5.85 6.32 -0.15
CA LYS A 34 5.59 5.01 0.43
C LYS A 34 4.10 4.65 0.37
N GLU A 35 3.23 5.56 0.79
CA GLU A 35 1.76 5.36 0.75
C GLU A 35 1.28 5.10 -0.69
N GLN A 36 1.83 5.79 -1.70
CA GLN A 36 1.51 5.54 -3.10
C GLN A 36 1.95 4.14 -3.56
N ARG A 37 3.14 3.68 -3.18
CA ARG A 37 3.62 2.33 -3.52
C ARG A 37 2.75 1.25 -2.86
N ASP A 38 2.40 1.44 -1.59
CA ASP A 38 1.53 0.53 -0.86
C ASP A 38 0.12 0.50 -1.49
N ALA A 39 -0.45 1.65 -1.85
CA ALA A 39 -1.72 1.73 -2.56
C ALA A 39 -1.67 1.04 -3.94
N TYR A 40 -0.58 1.19 -4.69
CA TYR A 40 -0.39 0.49 -5.96
C TYR A 40 -0.35 -1.03 -5.76
N PHE A 41 0.37 -1.49 -4.75
CA PHE A 41 0.40 -2.91 -4.39
C PHE A 41 -1.00 -3.46 -4.06
N GLN A 42 -1.76 -2.74 -3.23
CA GLN A 42 -3.16 -3.09 -2.90
C GLN A 42 -4.04 -3.17 -4.16
N LEU A 43 -3.87 -2.22 -5.10
CA LEU A 43 -4.57 -2.24 -6.39
C LEU A 43 -4.25 -3.50 -7.19
N ILE A 44 -2.98 -3.85 -7.35
CA ILE A 44 -2.55 -5.06 -8.08
C ILE A 44 -3.10 -6.33 -7.42
N VAL A 45 -3.04 -6.44 -6.08
CA VAL A 45 -3.63 -7.57 -5.35
C VAL A 45 -5.12 -7.66 -5.64
N GLY A 46 -5.86 -6.55 -5.56
CA GLY A 46 -7.30 -6.51 -5.84
C GLY A 46 -7.64 -6.95 -7.27
N ILE A 47 -6.90 -6.45 -8.26
CA ILE A 47 -7.06 -6.84 -9.67
C ILE A 47 -6.78 -8.33 -9.85
N LYS A 48 -5.63 -8.81 -9.38
CA LYS A 48 -5.21 -10.19 -9.57
C LYS A 48 -6.16 -11.14 -8.85
N THR A 49 -6.61 -10.83 -7.64
CA THR A 49 -7.53 -11.71 -6.87
C THR A 49 -9.00 -11.55 -7.26
N CYS A 50 -9.33 -10.68 -8.23
CA CYS A 50 -10.71 -10.32 -8.60
C CYS A 50 -11.53 -9.73 -7.42
N THR A 51 -10.88 -9.15 -6.42
CA THR A 51 -11.52 -8.53 -5.24
C THR A 51 -11.31 -7.01 -5.19
N TYR A 52 -11.19 -6.38 -6.36
CA TYR A 52 -10.78 -4.99 -6.53
C TYR A 52 -11.62 -3.98 -5.72
N GLN A 53 -12.92 -4.19 -5.56
CA GLN A 53 -13.79 -3.28 -4.79
C GLN A 53 -13.32 -3.11 -3.33
N ASN A 54 -12.94 -4.21 -2.67
CA ASN A 54 -12.47 -4.17 -1.28
C ASN A 54 -11.17 -3.37 -1.14
N TYR A 55 -10.27 -3.51 -2.12
CA TYR A 55 -8.98 -2.84 -2.12
C TYR A 55 -9.10 -1.36 -2.52
N ILE A 56 -10.01 -1.02 -3.45
CA ILE A 56 -10.33 0.37 -3.78
C ILE A 56 -10.84 1.12 -2.55
N GLU A 57 -11.76 0.52 -1.78
CA GLU A 57 -12.27 1.21 -0.58
C GLU A 57 -11.19 1.39 0.49
N LYS A 58 -10.29 0.42 0.67
CA LYS A 58 -9.12 0.59 1.55
C LYS A 58 -8.23 1.76 1.11
N ILE A 59 -7.96 1.88 -0.19
CA ILE A 59 -7.15 2.98 -0.72
C ILE A 59 -7.87 4.32 -0.49
N ARG A 60 -9.18 4.40 -0.74
CA ARG A 60 -9.97 5.62 -0.49
C ARG A 60 -10.01 6.00 0.98
N GLN A 61 -10.14 5.02 1.87
CA GLN A 61 -10.09 5.25 3.30
C GLN A 61 -8.74 5.85 3.70
N ARG A 62 -7.65 5.29 3.18
CA ARG A 62 -6.30 5.80 3.45
C ARG A 62 -6.08 7.20 2.90
N GLU A 63 -6.55 7.47 1.69
CA GLU A 63 -6.53 8.80 1.05
C GLU A 63 -7.21 9.86 1.92
N ARG A 64 -8.35 9.53 2.54
CA ARG A 64 -9.03 10.43 3.51
C ARG A 64 -8.22 10.66 4.78
N GLU A 65 -7.56 9.62 5.30
CA GLU A 65 -6.76 9.72 6.54
C GLU A 65 -5.52 10.60 6.38
N ILE A 66 -4.91 10.61 5.19
CA ILE A 66 -3.69 11.37 4.92
C ILE A 66 -3.93 12.65 4.13
N GLU A 67 -5.18 12.90 3.71
CA GLU A 67 -5.62 14.06 2.92
C GLU A 67 -4.78 14.29 1.65
N SER A 68 -4.37 13.21 0.99
CA SER A 68 -3.53 13.24 -0.22
C SER A 68 -4.02 12.22 -1.24
N PRO A 69 -4.12 12.58 -2.53
CA PRO A 69 -4.66 11.70 -3.57
C PRO A 69 -3.78 10.45 -3.74
N LEU A 70 -4.37 9.29 -3.49
CA LEU A 70 -3.73 7.99 -3.68
C LEU A 70 -4.41 7.24 -4.82
N LEU A 71 -5.74 7.10 -4.81
CA LEU A 71 -6.47 6.24 -5.73
C LEU A 71 -6.28 6.70 -7.18
N GLU A 72 -6.54 7.98 -7.44
CA GLU A 72 -6.36 8.56 -8.77
C GLU A 72 -4.93 8.38 -9.25
N SER A 73 -3.96 8.64 -8.37
CA SER A 73 -2.54 8.54 -8.68
C SER A 73 -2.12 7.12 -9.09
N VAL A 74 -2.53 6.10 -8.32
CA VAL A 74 -2.15 4.71 -8.62
C VAL A 74 -2.88 4.16 -9.84
N LEU A 75 -4.12 4.59 -10.10
CA LEU A 75 -4.84 4.25 -11.33
C LEU A 75 -4.17 4.86 -12.55
N GLN A 76 -3.72 6.12 -12.45
CA GLN A 76 -2.98 6.77 -13.52
C GLN A 76 -1.68 6.01 -13.81
N ILE A 77 -0.87 5.70 -12.79
CA ILE A 77 0.35 4.89 -12.94
C ILE A 77 0.04 3.55 -13.61
N TYR A 78 -1.00 2.85 -13.15
CA TYR A 78 -1.38 1.56 -13.72
C TYR A 78 -1.80 1.65 -15.19
N SER A 79 -2.47 2.74 -15.59
CA SER A 79 -2.94 2.97 -16.95
C SER A 79 -1.84 3.41 -17.94
N CYS A 80 -0.70 3.89 -17.44
CA CYS A 80 0.39 4.38 -18.28
C CYS A 80 1.12 3.22 -18.99
N ALA A 81 1.47 3.42 -20.26
CA ALA A 81 2.26 2.45 -21.03
C ALA A 81 3.72 2.35 -20.52
N SER A 82 4.30 3.47 -20.09
CA SER A 82 5.60 3.52 -19.41
C SER A 82 5.38 3.75 -17.93
N ARG A 83 5.81 2.78 -17.11
CA ARG A 83 5.58 2.77 -15.66
C ARG A 83 6.91 2.78 -14.91
N PRO A 84 6.96 3.33 -13.70
CA PRO A 84 8.17 3.26 -12.87
C PRO A 84 8.59 1.81 -12.63
N LYS A 85 9.90 1.51 -12.66
CA LYS A 85 10.44 0.14 -12.50
C LYS A 85 9.92 -0.60 -11.27
N TRP A 86 9.70 0.10 -10.16
CA TRP A 86 9.21 -0.49 -8.92
C TRP A 86 7.81 -1.12 -9.07
N THR A 87 7.02 -0.70 -10.07
CA THR A 87 5.68 -1.28 -10.34
C THR A 87 5.78 -2.71 -10.88
N GLU A 88 6.81 -3.00 -11.68
CA GLU A 88 7.08 -4.35 -12.20
C GLU A 88 7.47 -5.30 -11.07
N ASP A 89 8.23 -4.83 -10.08
CA ASP A 89 8.60 -5.60 -8.90
C ASP A 89 7.37 -5.96 -8.05
N ALA A 90 6.46 -4.99 -7.85
CA ALA A 90 5.20 -5.22 -7.15
C ALA A 90 4.33 -6.25 -7.87
N GLU A 91 4.19 -6.14 -9.19
CA GLU A 91 3.42 -7.09 -10.01
C GLU A 91 4.02 -8.49 -9.98
N ARG A 92 5.34 -8.61 -10.15
CA ARG A 92 6.06 -9.89 -10.04
C ARG A 92 5.84 -10.55 -8.69
N PHE A 93 5.91 -9.78 -7.60
CA PHE A 93 5.67 -10.31 -6.26
C PHE A 93 4.27 -10.89 -6.15
N VAL A 94 3.23 -10.14 -6.55
CA VAL A 94 1.84 -10.63 -6.48
C VAL A 94 1.62 -11.88 -7.35
N ASP A 95 2.24 -11.94 -8.52
CA ASP A 95 2.12 -13.11 -9.41
C ASP A 95 2.74 -14.38 -8.80
N GLN A 96 3.85 -14.28 -8.07
CA GLN A 96 4.45 -15.42 -7.35
C GLN A 96 3.53 -16.01 -6.27
N PHE A 97 2.68 -15.20 -5.65
CA PHE A 97 1.72 -15.67 -4.64
C PHE A 97 0.56 -16.45 -5.25
N LYS A 98 0.18 -16.18 -6.51
CA LYS A 98 -0.85 -16.97 -7.21
C LYS A 98 -0.38 -18.35 -7.64
N THR A 99 0.92 -18.56 -7.82
CA THR A 99 1.48 -19.81 -8.33
C THR A 99 1.67 -20.90 -7.27
N LYS A 100 1.40 -20.62 -5.98
CA LYS A 100 1.32 -21.69 -4.98
C LYS A 100 -0.12 -22.21 -4.95
N PRO A 101 -0.41 -23.39 -5.53
CA PRO A 101 -1.67 -24.05 -5.23
C PRO A 101 -1.72 -24.25 -3.72
N VAL A 102 -2.78 -23.76 -3.08
CA VAL A 102 -3.15 -24.26 -1.75
C VAL A 102 -3.28 -25.75 -1.93
N SER A 103 -2.39 -26.52 -1.29
CA SER A 103 -2.46 -27.98 -1.31
C SER A 103 -3.91 -28.38 -0.98
N PRO A 104 -4.54 -29.27 -1.77
CA PRO A 104 -5.88 -29.72 -1.43
C PRO A 104 -5.88 -30.20 0.01
N GLU A 105 -6.90 -29.78 0.78
CA GLU A 105 -7.11 -30.21 2.15
C GLU A 105 -6.89 -31.73 2.24
N PRO A 106 -6.23 -32.24 3.31
CA PRO A 106 -6.02 -33.67 3.43
C PRO A 106 -7.38 -34.35 3.38
N LYS A 107 -7.58 -35.22 2.38
CA LYS A 107 -8.77 -36.06 2.25
C LYS A 107 -9.00 -36.71 3.61
N LYS A 108 -10.16 -36.46 4.23
CA LYS A 108 -10.58 -37.18 5.43
C LYS A 108 -10.49 -38.67 5.11
N ALA A 109 -9.58 -39.36 5.81
CA ALA A 109 -9.41 -40.79 5.67
C ALA A 109 -10.71 -41.49 6.09
N GLY A 110 -11.16 -42.39 5.21
CA GLY A 110 -12.18 -43.42 5.38
C GLY A 110 -13.09 -43.37 6.60
N MET A 111 -14.37 -43.14 6.35
CA MET A 111 -15.45 -43.82 7.08
C MET A 111 -16.29 -44.59 6.05
N ASP A 112 -15.69 -45.62 5.47
CA ASP A 112 -16.46 -46.74 4.93
C ASP A 112 -16.96 -47.56 6.12
N GLY A 113 -18.19 -47.25 6.54
CA GLY A 113 -18.91 -47.92 7.61
C GLY A 113 -20.33 -48.26 7.16
N GLY A 114 -20.47 -48.86 5.98
CA GLY A 114 -21.73 -49.45 5.55
C GLY A 114 -21.98 -50.75 6.29
N TYR A 115 -22.75 -50.70 7.38
CA TYR A 115 -23.38 -51.89 7.93
C TYR A 115 -24.62 -52.23 7.08
N LYS A 116 -24.55 -53.36 6.38
CA LYS A 116 -25.72 -54.08 5.89
C LYS A 116 -25.97 -55.26 6.83
N CYS A 117 -27.10 -55.21 7.53
CA CYS A 117 -28.09 -56.27 7.78
C CYS A 117 -29.19 -55.66 8.66
#